data_AF-A0A3D3CIS1-F1
#
_entry.id   AF-A0A3D3CIS1-F1
#
_cell.length_a   1.000
_cell.length_b   1.000
_cell.length_c   1.000
_cell.angle_alpha   90.00
_cell.angle_beta   90.00
_cell.angle_gamma   90.00
#
_symmetry.space_group_name_H-M   'P 1'
#
loop_
_entity.id
_entity.type
_entity.pdbx_description
1 polymer ?
#
loop_
_entity_poly.entity_id
_entity_poly.type
_entity_poly.pdbx_seq_one_letter_code
_entity_poly.pdbx_strand_id
1 'polypeptide(L)'
;MKHRAMRGIFCPNSLEGATMSEEYCQEPEVPLQPISRISLVYNLKKPVESNEPDDKYEEYDPLSTVEALAKTVASFGFHVALCEQDDSFHARLESQAPQFVVNIAEGRGTARGREAQVPCHLESLGIPFWGSDCIALSVAMDKWLTGNILSGDGIPAPRSASFRSGEDLRRLETLFGECDRFVVKPRYEGSSKGIFSDSVAHTPHEAAERIRRVWERYKQPALVEEYLPGEEITVGIVGCSHPSVVGMMRIRPVEPRGEFLYSLEEKRQYLERIRYEGQDTIPSGLRDQIA
;
A
#
# COMPACT_ATOMS: atom_id res chain seq x y z
N MET A 1 -28.02 4.65 31.44
CA MET A 1 -28.59 6.02 31.32
C MET A 1 -27.44 6.94 30.92
N LYS A 2 -27.16 7.17 29.62
CA LYS A 2 -27.72 8.24 28.77
C LYS A 2 -27.86 9.61 29.47
N HIS A 3 -26.97 10.54 29.12
CA HIS A 3 -27.16 11.98 28.80
C HIS A 3 -25.74 12.57 28.63
N ARG A 4 -25.17 12.79 27.44
CA ARG A 4 -25.43 13.81 26.40
C ARG A 4 -25.59 15.23 26.96
N ALA A 5 -24.51 16.02 26.90
CA ALA A 5 -24.54 17.47 26.79
C ALA A 5 -23.62 17.87 25.61
N MET A 6 -24.23 18.57 24.65
CA MET A 6 -23.61 19.20 23.49
C MET A 6 -23.55 20.71 23.79
N ARG A 7 -22.55 21.41 23.21
CA ARG A 7 -22.33 22.87 23.02
C ARG A 7 -21.01 23.32 23.68
N GLY A 8 -20.11 24.03 23.00
CA GLY A 8 -20.15 24.55 21.64
C GLY A 8 -18.84 25.24 21.23
N ILE A 9 -18.74 25.49 19.92
CA ILE A 9 -18.09 26.63 19.24
C ILE A 9 -16.90 27.28 19.98
N PHE A 10 -15.70 27.07 19.44
CA PHE A 10 -14.59 28.03 19.56
C PHE A 10 -14.03 28.29 18.15
N CYS A 11 -13.89 29.57 17.79
CA CYS A 11 -13.33 30.07 16.54
C CYS A 11 -11.85 30.44 16.74
N PRO A 12 -11.01 30.43 15.69
CA PRO A 12 -9.57 30.22 15.76
C PRO A 12 -8.81 31.53 15.96
N ASN A 13 -7.64 31.45 16.60
CA ASN A 13 -6.38 31.98 16.10
C ASN A 13 -5.26 31.73 17.12
N SER A 14 -4.06 31.52 16.59
CA SER A 14 -2.77 31.23 17.26
C SER A 14 -2.52 29.77 17.69
N LEU A 15 -2.64 28.83 16.76
CA LEU A 15 -1.59 27.83 16.62
C LEU A 15 -0.76 28.25 15.41
N GLU A 16 0.16 29.18 15.65
CA GLU A 16 1.28 29.39 14.75
C GLU A 16 2.14 28.11 14.78
N GLY A 17 2.01 27.31 13.73
CA GLY A 17 3.18 26.84 13.02
C GLY A 17 3.84 25.54 13.45
N ALA A 18 3.11 24.57 14.00
CA ALA A 18 3.57 23.18 13.85
C ALA A 18 3.05 22.66 12.52
N THR A 19 3.94 22.42 11.55
CA THR A 19 3.58 21.62 10.37
C THR A 19 3.20 20.22 10.84
N MET A 20 2.34 19.50 10.11
CA MET A 20 1.97 18.13 10.47
C MET A 20 3.21 17.24 10.71
N SER A 21 4.32 17.52 10.01
CA SER A 21 5.62 16.88 10.23
C SER A 21 6.20 17.10 11.63
N GLU A 22 6.00 18.26 12.26
CA GLU A 22 6.53 18.56 13.59
C GLU A 22 5.81 17.79 14.71
N GLU A 23 4.54 17.44 14.52
CA GLU A 23 3.76 16.65 15.48
C GLU A 23 4.21 15.19 15.49
N TYR A 24 4.38 14.57 14.32
CA TYR A 24 4.82 13.17 14.22
C TYR A 24 6.31 12.96 14.51
N CYS A 25 7.16 13.96 14.31
CA CYS A 25 8.59 13.86 14.68
C CYS A 25 8.82 13.85 16.20
N GLN A 26 7.81 14.20 17.00
CA GLN A 26 7.89 14.25 18.46
C GLN A 26 7.34 12.99 19.14
N GLU A 27 6.94 11.96 18.39
CA GLU A 27 6.52 10.70 18.99
C GLU A 27 7.67 10.09 19.80
N PRO A 28 7.41 9.62 21.03
CA PRO A 28 8.45 9.08 21.89
C PRO A 28 9.00 7.80 21.27
N GLU A 29 10.33 7.71 21.15
CA GLU A 29 10.98 6.46 20.79
C GLU A 29 10.56 5.36 21.78
N VAL A 30 10.05 4.25 21.25
CA VAL A 30 9.75 3.07 22.06
C VAL A 30 11.08 2.58 22.66
N PRO A 31 11.22 2.49 24.00
CA PRO A 31 12.47 2.10 24.63
C PRO A 31 12.95 0.75 24.11
N LEU A 32 14.21 0.67 23.66
CA LEU A 32 14.80 -0.60 23.23
C LEU A 32 14.81 -1.60 24.40
N GLN A 33 14.02 -2.67 24.28
CA GLN A 33 13.99 -3.75 25.25
C GLN A 33 14.76 -4.97 24.70
N PRO A 34 15.49 -5.71 25.54
CA PRO A 34 16.09 -6.97 25.14
C PRO A 34 14.99 -7.96 24.76
N ILE A 35 15.00 -8.40 23.50
CA ILE A 35 14.08 -9.41 22.98
C ILE A 35 14.87 -10.62 22.49
N SER A 36 14.26 -11.79 22.60
CA SER A 36 14.80 -13.05 22.04
C SER A 36 13.79 -13.83 21.22
N ARG A 37 12.48 -13.58 21.39
CA ARG A 37 11.41 -14.25 20.64
C ARG A 37 10.73 -13.30 19.66
N ILE A 38 10.79 -13.65 18.38
CA ILE A 38 10.15 -12.93 17.28
C ILE A 38 9.13 -13.86 16.61
N SER A 39 7.92 -13.36 16.34
CA SER A 39 7.02 -14.02 15.40
C SER A 39 7.04 -13.29 14.06
N LEU A 40 7.22 -14.04 12.97
CA LEU A 40 7.03 -13.55 11.60
C LEU A 40 5.58 -13.80 11.21
N VAL A 41 4.81 -12.74 11.03
CA VAL A 41 3.39 -12.80 10.65
C VAL A 41 3.23 -12.59 9.16
N TYR A 42 2.48 -13.46 8.48
CA TYR A 42 2.39 -13.50 7.00
C TYR A 42 1.04 -14.05 6.52
N ASN A 43 0.75 -13.93 5.22
CA ASN A 43 -0.30 -14.69 4.54
C ASN A 43 0.31 -15.53 3.42
N LEU A 44 -0.04 -16.82 3.32
CA LEU A 44 0.50 -17.68 2.25
C LEU A 44 -0.33 -17.59 0.97
N LYS A 45 0.37 -17.49 -0.17
CA LYS A 45 -0.22 -17.64 -1.48
C LYS A 45 -0.87 -19.02 -1.60
N LYS A 46 -2.16 -19.04 -1.96
CA LYS A 46 -2.97 -20.26 -2.06
C LYS A 46 -3.35 -20.51 -3.53
N PRO A 47 -3.66 -21.76 -3.90
CA PRO A 47 -4.32 -22.03 -5.18
C PRO A 47 -5.63 -21.23 -5.25
N VAL A 48 -5.88 -20.63 -6.40
CA VAL A 48 -7.13 -19.91 -6.67
C VAL A 48 -8.21 -20.91 -7.09
N GLU A 49 -9.42 -20.77 -6.55
CA GLU A 49 -10.57 -21.56 -6.96
C GLU A 49 -11.06 -21.15 -8.35
N SER A 50 -11.69 -22.06 -9.10
CA SER A 50 -12.04 -21.82 -10.52
C SER A 50 -13.05 -20.69 -10.77
N ASN A 51 -13.77 -20.25 -9.74
CA ASN A 51 -14.76 -19.17 -9.78
C ASN A 51 -14.23 -17.82 -9.24
N GLU A 52 -12.95 -17.74 -8.88
CA GLU A 52 -12.34 -16.54 -8.32
C GLU A 52 -11.38 -15.88 -9.32
N PRO A 53 -11.13 -14.55 -9.20
CA PRO A 53 -10.11 -13.89 -10.00
C PRO A 53 -8.74 -14.56 -9.83
N ASP A 54 -8.03 -14.80 -10.93
CA ASP A 54 -6.73 -15.48 -10.95
C ASP A 54 -5.60 -14.71 -10.25
N ASP A 55 -5.84 -13.44 -9.93
CA ASP A 55 -4.95 -12.54 -9.19
C ASP A 55 -5.34 -12.39 -7.70
N LYS A 56 -6.27 -13.21 -7.20
CA LYS A 56 -6.80 -13.09 -5.82
C LYS A 56 -5.71 -13.04 -4.74
N TYR A 57 -4.70 -13.89 -4.87
CA TYR A 57 -3.60 -14.01 -3.91
C TYR A 57 -2.29 -13.42 -4.44
N GLU A 58 -2.35 -12.43 -5.34
CA GLU A 58 -1.15 -11.85 -5.93
C GLU A 58 -0.26 -11.16 -4.89
N GLU A 59 -0.86 -10.60 -3.85
CA GLU A 59 -0.17 -9.92 -2.75
C GLU A 59 0.45 -10.89 -1.76
N TYR A 60 -0.05 -12.13 -1.67
CA TYR A 60 0.43 -13.09 -0.68
C TYR A 60 1.74 -13.74 -1.11
N ASP A 61 2.61 -14.01 -0.14
CA ASP A 61 3.93 -14.58 -0.39
C ASP A 61 3.93 -16.11 -0.49
N PRO A 62 4.81 -16.70 -1.31
CA PRO A 62 5.09 -18.12 -1.25
C PRO A 62 5.85 -18.48 0.03
N LEU A 63 5.69 -19.72 0.50
CA LEU A 63 6.35 -20.20 1.71
C LEU A 63 7.88 -20.03 1.66
N SER A 64 8.49 -20.15 0.48
CA SER A 64 9.94 -19.95 0.31
C SER A 64 10.41 -18.55 0.70
N THR A 65 9.62 -17.51 0.42
CA THR A 65 9.93 -16.13 0.83
C THR A 65 9.85 -16.00 2.34
N VAL A 66 8.77 -16.53 2.94
CA VAL A 66 8.55 -16.53 4.39
C VAL A 66 9.69 -17.25 5.12
N GLU A 67 10.10 -18.43 4.65
CA GLU A 67 11.20 -19.21 5.23
C GLU A 67 12.55 -18.49 5.07
N ALA A 68 12.80 -17.84 3.92
CA ALA A 68 14.02 -17.06 3.71
C ALA A 68 14.13 -15.87 4.67
N LEU A 69 13.02 -15.15 4.89
CA LEU A 69 12.96 -14.06 5.86
C LEU A 69 13.14 -14.58 7.29
N ALA A 70 12.43 -15.64 7.67
CA ALA A 70 12.56 -16.24 9.00
C ALA A 70 13.99 -16.72 9.29
N LYS A 71 14.63 -17.37 8.32
CA LYS A 71 16.03 -17.80 8.42
C LYS A 71 16.98 -16.61 8.57
N THR A 72 16.74 -15.54 7.82
CA THR A 72 17.55 -14.31 7.89
C THR A 72 17.43 -13.67 9.27
N VAL A 73 16.21 -13.50 9.79
CA VAL A 73 15.99 -12.98 11.15
C VAL A 73 16.63 -13.89 12.19
N ALA A 74 16.47 -15.21 12.09
CA ALA A 74 17.08 -16.17 13.01
C ALA A 74 18.62 -16.13 13.00
N SER A 75 19.23 -15.77 11.86
CA SER A 75 20.70 -15.67 11.76
C SER A 75 21.30 -14.55 12.64
N PHE A 76 20.49 -13.58 13.07
CA PHE A 76 20.87 -12.56 14.05
C PHE A 76 20.74 -13.02 15.51
N GLY A 77 20.40 -14.29 15.76
CA GLY A 77 20.34 -14.89 17.10
C GLY A 77 18.96 -14.90 17.76
N PHE A 78 17.90 -14.53 17.03
CA PHE A 78 16.53 -14.56 17.53
C PHE A 78 15.91 -15.96 17.39
N HIS A 79 15.05 -16.32 18.34
CA HIS A 79 14.11 -17.43 18.19
C HIS A 79 12.92 -16.97 17.37
N VAL A 80 12.82 -17.46 16.13
CA VAL A 80 11.77 -17.06 15.18
C VAL A 80 10.68 -18.12 15.10
N ALA A 81 9.43 -17.71 15.27
CA ALA A 81 8.26 -18.54 15.04
C ALA A 81 7.46 -18.02 13.83
N LEU A 82 6.97 -18.93 13.01
CA LEU A 82 6.08 -18.61 11.89
C LEU A 82 4.64 -18.47 12.39
N CYS A 83 3.96 -17.39 12.00
CA CYS A 83 2.60 -17.10 12.41
C CYS A 83 1.73 -16.66 11.22
N GLU A 84 1.19 -17.59 10.44
CA GLU A 84 0.24 -17.24 9.38
C GLU A 84 -0.98 -16.52 9.98
N GLN A 85 -1.40 -15.42 9.37
CA GLN A 85 -2.63 -14.72 9.70
C GLN A 85 -3.80 -15.47 9.05
N ASP A 86 -4.25 -16.53 9.73
CA ASP A 86 -5.40 -17.38 9.40
C ASP A 86 -6.45 -17.37 10.53
N ASP A 87 -7.37 -18.35 10.56
CA ASP A 87 -8.39 -18.45 11.63
C ASP A 87 -7.81 -18.81 13.00
N SER A 88 -6.60 -19.38 13.04
CA SER A 88 -5.88 -19.72 14.26
C SER A 88 -4.87 -18.66 14.69
N PHE A 89 -4.77 -17.54 13.96
CA PHE A 89 -3.79 -16.47 14.19
C PHE A 89 -3.72 -16.04 15.66
N HIS A 90 -4.87 -15.72 16.26
CA HIS A 90 -4.93 -15.24 17.64
C HIS A 90 -4.37 -16.29 18.63
N ALA A 91 -4.89 -17.51 18.59
CA ALA A 91 -4.44 -18.60 19.46
C ALA A 91 -2.96 -18.95 19.25
N ARG A 92 -2.47 -18.86 18.01
CA ARG A 92 -1.06 -19.09 17.66
C ARG A 92 -0.18 -17.99 18.24
N LEU A 93 -0.57 -16.73 18.10
CA LEU A 93 0.16 -15.59 18.62
C LEU A 93 0.24 -15.64 20.16
N GLU A 94 -0.86 -15.96 20.84
CA GLU A 94 -0.89 -16.15 22.30
C GLU A 94 0.05 -17.27 22.76
N SER A 95 0.00 -18.42 22.07
CA SER A 95 0.86 -19.58 22.38
C SER A 95 2.34 -19.29 22.16
N GLN A 96 2.68 -18.55 21.10
CA GLN A 96 4.05 -18.16 20.80
C GLN A 96 4.61 -17.11 21.77
N ALA A 97 3.74 -16.29 22.37
CA ALA A 97 4.08 -15.21 23.30
C ALA A 97 5.30 -14.39 22.82
N PRO A 98 5.24 -13.82 21.59
CA PRO A 98 6.35 -13.07 21.03
C PRO A 98 6.62 -11.81 21.84
N GLN A 99 7.89 -11.40 21.88
CA GLN A 99 8.28 -10.11 22.44
C GLN A 99 8.31 -9.02 21.37
N PHE A 100 8.34 -9.42 20.10
CA PHE A 100 8.33 -8.54 18.94
C PHE A 100 7.75 -9.29 17.74
N VAL A 101 7.11 -8.57 16.82
CA VAL A 101 6.56 -9.14 15.59
C VAL A 101 7.17 -8.49 14.36
N VAL A 102 7.63 -9.30 13.41
CA VAL A 102 7.89 -8.84 12.04
C VAL A 102 6.62 -9.11 11.25
N ASN A 103 5.91 -8.06 10.83
CA ASN A 103 4.68 -8.19 10.06
C ASN A 103 4.95 -8.02 8.57
N ILE A 104 4.64 -9.06 7.80
CA ILE A 104 4.57 -9.02 6.33
C ILE A 104 3.20 -9.51 5.83
N ALA A 105 2.19 -9.54 6.71
CA ALA A 105 0.85 -9.95 6.33
C ALA A 105 0.12 -8.82 5.61
N GLU A 106 -0.52 -9.19 4.51
CA GLU A 106 -1.33 -8.34 3.63
C GLU A 106 -2.78 -8.21 4.13
N GLY A 107 -3.16 -8.97 5.17
CA GLY A 107 -4.50 -8.97 5.71
C GLY A 107 -5.46 -9.92 5.00
N ARG A 108 -6.59 -10.19 5.66
CA ARG A 108 -7.62 -11.10 5.14
C ARG A 108 -8.82 -10.33 4.58
N GLY A 109 -9.45 -10.90 3.56
CA GLY A 109 -10.67 -10.36 2.95
C GLY A 109 -10.39 -9.21 2.00
N THR A 110 -11.44 -8.51 1.58
CA THR A 110 -11.39 -7.44 0.56
C THR A 110 -11.68 -6.05 1.13
N ALA A 111 -11.72 -5.93 2.46
CA ALA A 111 -11.99 -4.67 3.11
C ALA A 111 -10.81 -3.71 2.97
N ARG A 112 -11.12 -2.40 2.96
CA ARG A 112 -10.15 -1.30 2.81
C ARG A 112 -9.01 -1.32 3.83
N GLY A 113 -9.25 -1.80 5.06
CA GLY A 113 -8.26 -1.78 6.16
C GLY A 113 -7.61 -3.14 6.42
N ARG A 114 -7.42 -3.99 5.40
CA ARG A 114 -6.96 -5.36 5.63
C ARG A 114 -5.52 -5.44 6.19
N GLU A 115 -4.58 -4.65 5.66
CA GLU A 115 -3.19 -4.64 6.16
C GLU A 115 -3.11 -4.14 7.60
N ALA A 116 -4.05 -3.30 8.02
CA ALA A 116 -4.13 -2.78 9.38
C ALA A 116 -4.64 -3.80 10.41
N GLN A 117 -5.15 -4.97 9.98
CA GLN A 117 -5.71 -5.98 10.88
C GLN A 117 -4.68 -6.51 11.89
N VAL A 118 -3.47 -6.82 11.43
CA VAL A 118 -2.40 -7.34 12.29
C VAL A 118 -1.87 -6.24 13.22
N PRO A 119 -1.41 -5.07 12.73
CA PRO A 119 -0.98 -3.95 13.58
C PRO A 119 -2.01 -3.57 14.65
N CYS A 120 -3.28 -3.42 14.27
CA CYS A 120 -4.35 -3.09 15.22
C CYS A 120 -4.49 -4.15 16.32
N HIS A 121 -4.35 -5.43 15.98
CA HIS A 121 -4.37 -6.51 16.97
C HIS A 121 -3.14 -6.45 17.89
N LEU A 122 -1.94 -6.24 17.34
CA LEU A 122 -0.69 -6.16 18.09
C LEU A 122 -0.66 -4.96 19.05
N GLU A 123 -1.11 -3.79 18.59
CA GLU A 123 -1.28 -2.59 19.42
C GLU A 123 -2.24 -2.87 20.59
N SER A 124 -3.35 -3.56 20.34
CA SER A 124 -4.31 -3.91 21.40
C SER A 124 -3.73 -4.85 22.47
N LEU A 125 -2.71 -5.63 22.10
CA LEU A 125 -1.99 -6.55 22.98
C LEU A 125 -0.73 -5.93 23.58
N GLY A 126 -0.35 -4.70 23.18
CA GLY A 126 0.90 -4.06 23.59
C GLY A 126 2.15 -4.78 23.07
N ILE A 127 2.04 -5.52 21.96
CA ILE A 127 3.18 -6.23 21.36
C ILE A 127 3.84 -5.29 20.34
N PRO A 128 5.13 -4.94 20.50
CA PRO A 128 5.83 -4.10 19.52
C PRO A 128 6.07 -4.86 18.22
N PHE A 129 6.09 -4.14 17.10
CA PHE A 129 6.25 -4.73 15.78
C PHE A 129 7.03 -3.84 14.80
N TRP A 130 7.53 -4.46 13.74
CA TRP A 130 8.16 -3.78 12.61
C TRP A 130 7.13 -3.42 11.54
N GLY A 131 7.27 -2.22 10.98
CA GLY A 131 6.39 -1.67 9.95
C GLY A 131 5.61 -0.45 10.43
N SER A 132 4.71 0.03 9.57
CA SER A 132 3.83 1.15 9.88
C SER A 132 2.65 0.73 10.78
N ASP A 133 2.10 1.68 11.52
CA ASP A 133 0.94 1.48 12.40
C ASP A 133 -0.36 1.21 11.61
N CYS A 134 -1.45 0.96 12.34
CA CYS A 134 -2.74 0.67 11.74
C CYS A 134 -3.35 1.84 10.94
N ILE A 135 -3.04 3.09 11.30
CA ILE A 135 -3.58 4.30 10.65
C ILE A 135 -2.89 4.51 9.31
N ALA A 136 -1.56 4.53 9.32
CA ALA A 136 -0.70 4.69 8.16
C ALA A 136 -1.00 3.63 7.10
N LEU A 137 -1.11 2.34 7.50
CA LEU A 137 -1.46 1.27 6.56
C LEU A 137 -2.89 1.40 6.02
N SER A 138 -3.86 1.82 6.84
CA SER A 138 -5.24 2.06 6.39
C SER A 138 -5.36 3.24 5.41
N VAL A 139 -4.50 4.25 5.57
CA VAL A 139 -4.38 5.36 4.62
C VAL A 139 -3.73 4.86 3.34
N ALA A 140 -2.52 4.29 3.42
CA ALA A 140 -1.71 3.85 2.29
C ALA A 140 -2.47 2.88 1.37
N MET A 141 -3.24 1.95 1.94
CA MET A 141 -4.05 0.99 1.20
C MET A 141 -5.14 1.66 0.33
N ASP A 142 -5.67 2.81 0.76
CA ASP A 142 -6.66 3.56 0.00
C ASP A 142 -6.01 4.65 -0.84
N LYS A 143 -5.69 4.29 -2.09
CA LYS A 143 -5.01 5.19 -3.05
C LYS A 143 -5.71 6.54 -3.23
N TRP A 144 -7.04 6.58 -3.17
CA TRP A 144 -7.77 7.84 -3.28
C TRP A 144 -7.59 8.68 -2.01
N LEU A 145 -7.64 8.07 -0.81
CA LEU A 145 -7.36 8.81 0.42
C LEU A 145 -5.91 9.30 0.45
N THR A 146 -4.95 8.43 0.15
CA THR A 146 -3.52 8.77 0.08
C THR A 146 -3.30 9.96 -0.83
N GLY A 147 -3.82 9.93 -2.07
CA GLY A 147 -3.67 11.03 -3.02
C GLY A 147 -4.26 12.36 -2.52
N ASN A 148 -5.40 12.33 -1.83
CA ASN A 148 -6.01 13.53 -1.25
C ASN A 148 -5.19 14.10 -0.07
N ILE A 149 -4.64 13.24 0.79
CA ILE A 149 -3.78 13.68 1.91
C ILE A 149 -2.51 14.31 1.35
N LEU A 150 -1.81 13.60 0.45
CA LEU A 150 -0.60 14.10 -0.19
C LEU A 150 -0.84 15.45 -0.88
N SER A 151 -1.88 15.54 -1.71
CA SER A 151 -2.23 16.79 -2.40
C SER A 151 -2.60 17.92 -1.43
N GLY A 152 -3.28 17.59 -0.32
CA GLY A 152 -3.62 18.54 0.73
C GLY A 152 -2.39 19.18 1.39
N ASP A 153 -1.31 18.42 1.48
CA ASP A 153 0.00 18.85 2.00
C ASP A 153 0.94 19.40 0.92
N GLY A 154 0.43 19.58 -0.32
CA GLY A 154 1.22 20.11 -1.44
C GLY A 154 2.20 19.11 -2.06
N ILE A 155 2.13 17.83 -1.67
CA ILE A 155 2.89 16.75 -2.32
C ILE A 155 2.16 16.36 -3.61
N PRO A 156 2.82 16.43 -4.79
CA PRO A 156 2.17 16.11 -6.05
C PRO A 156 1.64 14.67 -6.08
N ALA A 157 0.35 14.52 -6.33
CA ALA A 157 -0.29 13.25 -6.63
C ALA A 157 -1.08 13.38 -7.95
N PRO A 158 -1.22 12.28 -8.73
CA PRO A 158 -2.01 12.34 -9.94
C PRO A 158 -3.47 12.70 -9.64
N ARG A 159 -4.10 13.47 -10.53
CA ARG A 159 -5.54 13.75 -10.41
C ARG A 159 -6.32 12.45 -10.44
N SER A 160 -7.24 12.29 -9.51
CA SER A 160 -7.98 11.04 -9.39
C SER A 160 -9.43 11.22 -8.95
N ALA A 161 -10.29 10.30 -9.38
CA ALA A 161 -11.70 10.25 -9.01
C ALA A 161 -12.13 8.82 -8.69
N SER A 162 -12.89 8.66 -7.61
CA SER A 162 -13.40 7.36 -7.17
C SER A 162 -14.83 7.13 -7.66
N PHE A 163 -15.05 5.97 -8.30
CA PHE A 163 -16.34 5.56 -8.88
C PHE A 163 -16.89 4.35 -8.13
N ARG A 164 -18.06 4.53 -7.50
CA ARG A 164 -18.71 3.56 -6.62
C ARG A 164 -20.00 3.01 -7.21
N SER A 165 -20.63 3.73 -8.12
CA SER A 165 -21.95 3.40 -8.65
C SER A 165 -22.12 3.81 -10.11
N GLY A 166 -23.14 3.27 -10.79
CA GLY A 166 -23.46 3.66 -12.17
C GLY A 166 -23.78 5.15 -12.33
N GLU A 167 -24.23 5.82 -11.26
CA GLU A 167 -24.48 7.26 -11.26
C GLU A 167 -23.19 8.07 -11.51
N ASP A 168 -22.10 7.61 -10.92
CA ASP A 168 -20.80 8.26 -10.98
C ASP A 168 -20.26 8.34 -12.41
N LEU A 169 -20.65 7.42 -13.29
CA LEU A 169 -20.17 7.32 -14.67
C LEU A 169 -20.45 8.58 -15.49
N ARG A 170 -21.45 9.38 -15.13
CA ARG A 170 -21.75 10.66 -15.79
C ARG A 170 -20.59 11.66 -15.68
N ARG A 171 -19.71 11.51 -14.68
CA ARG A 171 -18.55 12.38 -14.47
C ARG A 171 -17.40 12.10 -15.44
N LEU A 172 -17.42 10.97 -16.17
CA LEU A 172 -16.35 10.60 -17.09
C LEU A 172 -16.20 11.60 -18.24
N GLU A 173 -17.30 12.10 -18.79
CA GLU A 173 -17.27 13.11 -19.85
C GLU A 173 -16.52 14.37 -19.42
N THR A 174 -16.73 14.82 -18.18
CA THR A 174 -16.01 15.97 -17.62
C THR A 174 -14.53 15.67 -17.41
N LEU A 175 -14.19 14.50 -16.85
CA LEU A 175 -12.79 14.12 -16.59
C LEU A 175 -11.96 14.03 -17.88
N PHE A 176 -12.52 13.41 -18.92
CA PHE A 176 -11.85 13.31 -20.23
C PHE A 176 -11.83 14.64 -21.01
N GLY A 177 -12.51 15.69 -20.53
CA GLY A 177 -12.34 17.04 -21.03
C GLY A 177 -11.07 17.75 -20.54
N GLU A 178 -10.43 17.22 -19.50
CA GLU A 178 -9.25 17.83 -18.85
C GLU A 178 -7.95 17.03 -19.03
N CYS A 179 -8.05 15.75 -19.41
CA CYS A 179 -6.92 14.86 -19.66
C CYS A 179 -7.35 13.74 -20.62
N ASP A 180 -6.43 13.31 -21.48
CA ASP A 180 -6.76 12.36 -22.55
C ASP A 180 -6.50 10.89 -22.17
N ARG A 181 -5.88 10.64 -21.01
CA ARG A 181 -5.46 9.30 -20.57
C ARG A 181 -5.62 9.09 -19.08
N PHE A 182 -6.32 8.02 -18.73
CA PHE A 182 -6.52 7.62 -17.33
C PHE A 182 -6.24 6.14 -17.12
N VAL A 183 -5.61 5.80 -16.01
CA VAL A 183 -5.52 4.42 -15.52
C VAL A 183 -6.75 4.11 -14.68
N VAL A 184 -7.45 3.02 -15.00
CA VAL A 184 -8.54 2.48 -14.19
C VAL A 184 -8.04 1.28 -13.39
N LYS A 185 -8.12 1.37 -12.06
CA LYS A 185 -7.60 0.36 -11.11
C LYS A 185 -8.48 0.17 -9.88
N PRO A 186 -8.40 -0.98 -9.18
CA PRO A 186 -9.01 -1.15 -7.87
C PRO A 186 -8.45 -0.16 -6.85
N ARG A 187 -9.34 0.43 -6.05
CA ARG A 187 -8.96 1.47 -5.08
C ARG A 187 -8.12 0.90 -3.93
N TYR A 188 -8.42 -0.33 -3.49
CA TYR A 188 -7.88 -0.92 -2.27
C TYR A 188 -6.97 -2.13 -2.54
N GLU A 189 -6.28 -2.25 -3.68
CA GLU A 189 -5.44 -3.43 -3.97
C GLU A 189 -3.96 -3.08 -4.18
N GLY A 190 -3.04 -3.92 -3.74
CA GLY A 190 -1.60 -3.83 -3.95
C GLY A 190 -1.11 -4.70 -5.11
N SER A 191 0.21 -4.82 -5.25
CA SER A 191 0.88 -5.79 -6.15
C SER A 191 0.40 -5.83 -7.60
N SER A 192 -0.04 -4.68 -8.14
CA SER A 192 -0.64 -4.53 -9.48
C SER A 192 -1.90 -5.38 -9.73
N LYS A 193 -2.52 -5.89 -8.67
CA LYS A 193 -3.78 -6.64 -8.74
C LYS A 193 -4.89 -5.76 -9.33
N GLY A 194 -5.58 -6.30 -10.34
CA GLY A 194 -6.55 -5.57 -11.15
C GLY A 194 -6.02 -4.43 -12.02
N ILE A 195 -4.69 -4.34 -12.20
CA ILE A 195 -4.06 -3.46 -13.18
C ILE A 195 -3.56 -4.35 -14.32
N PHE A 196 -4.22 -4.24 -15.46
CA PHE A 196 -3.91 -5.04 -16.66
C PHE A 196 -3.27 -4.17 -17.73
N SER A 197 -2.72 -4.80 -18.77
CA SER A 197 -2.16 -4.11 -19.94
C SER A 197 -3.14 -3.15 -20.62
N ASP A 198 -4.44 -3.45 -20.56
CA ASP A 198 -5.50 -2.59 -21.07
C ASP A 198 -6.00 -1.56 -20.06
N SER A 199 -5.47 -1.45 -18.84
CA SER A 199 -6.03 -0.57 -17.79
C SER A 199 -5.94 0.93 -18.11
N VAL A 200 -5.12 1.33 -19.09
CA VAL A 200 -5.11 2.72 -19.62
C VAL A 200 -6.32 2.92 -20.53
N ALA A 201 -7.14 3.92 -20.22
CA ALA A 201 -8.33 4.30 -20.96
C ALA A 201 -8.12 5.63 -21.67
N HIS A 202 -8.51 5.67 -22.95
CA HIS A 202 -8.39 6.86 -23.80
C HIS A 202 -9.74 7.54 -24.07
N THR A 203 -10.86 6.90 -23.70
CA THR A 203 -12.19 7.48 -23.85
C THR A 203 -13.09 7.21 -22.64
N PRO A 204 -14.15 8.02 -22.41
CA PRO A 204 -15.14 7.77 -21.35
C PRO A 204 -15.77 6.38 -21.43
N HIS A 205 -16.08 5.90 -22.63
CA HIS A 205 -16.68 4.58 -22.84
C HIS A 205 -15.75 3.46 -22.35
N GLU A 206 -14.50 3.56 -22.78
CA GLU A 206 -13.40 2.70 -22.41
C GLU A 206 -13.15 2.67 -20.89
N ALA A 207 -13.20 3.82 -20.23
CA ALA A 207 -13.07 3.89 -18.78
C ALA A 207 -14.28 3.24 -18.07
N ALA A 208 -15.50 3.45 -18.58
CA ALA A 208 -16.71 2.86 -18.01
C ALA A 208 -16.68 1.33 -18.04
N GLU A 209 -16.22 0.70 -19.12
CA GLU A 209 -16.06 -0.75 -19.20
C GLU A 209 -15.08 -1.29 -18.15
N ARG A 210 -13.93 -0.63 -17.99
CA ARG A 210 -12.92 -1.02 -16.99
C ARG A 210 -13.40 -0.81 -15.56
N ILE A 211 -14.16 0.25 -15.31
CA ILE A 211 -14.80 0.50 -14.01
C ILE A 211 -15.77 -0.64 -13.67
N ARG A 212 -16.61 -1.04 -14.63
CA ARG A 212 -17.53 -2.17 -14.45
C ARG A 212 -16.77 -3.47 -14.18
N ARG A 213 -15.67 -3.74 -14.89
CA ARG A 213 -14.78 -4.87 -14.61
C ARG A 213 -14.27 -4.86 -13.17
N VAL A 214 -13.84 -3.69 -12.67
CA VAL A 214 -13.38 -3.57 -11.27
C VAL A 214 -14.52 -3.88 -10.28
N TRP A 215 -15.70 -3.30 -10.50
CA TRP A 215 -16.87 -3.56 -9.66
C TRP A 215 -17.30 -5.03 -9.68
N GLU A 216 -17.24 -5.68 -10.83
CA GLU A 216 -17.63 -7.07 -10.99
C GLU A 216 -16.63 -8.01 -10.31
N ARG A 217 -15.33 -7.84 -10.57
CA ARG A 217 -14.29 -8.76 -10.10
C ARG A 217 -13.91 -8.56 -8.63
N TYR A 218 -13.77 -7.31 -8.20
CA TYR A 218 -13.19 -6.99 -6.88
C TYR A 218 -14.21 -6.45 -5.88
N LYS A 219 -15.47 -6.23 -6.30
CA LYS A 219 -16.58 -5.77 -5.44
C LYS A 219 -16.25 -4.52 -4.61
N GLN A 220 -15.51 -3.59 -5.21
CA GLN A 220 -15.03 -2.37 -4.55
C GLN A 220 -15.06 -1.18 -5.52
N PRO A 221 -14.86 0.06 -5.05
CA PRO A 221 -14.77 1.23 -5.93
C PRO A 221 -13.60 1.13 -6.92
N ALA A 222 -13.83 1.62 -8.13
CA ALA A 222 -12.76 1.87 -9.09
C ALA A 222 -12.15 3.26 -8.83
N LEU A 223 -10.85 3.35 -9.02
CA LEU A 223 -10.12 4.61 -9.07
C LEU A 223 -9.75 4.88 -10.54
N VAL A 224 -10.14 6.06 -11.02
CA VAL A 224 -9.74 6.61 -12.32
C VAL A 224 -8.70 7.67 -12.01
N GLU A 225 -7.46 7.44 -12.43
CA GLU A 225 -6.31 8.25 -12.08
C GLU A 225 -5.58 8.70 -13.34
N GLU A 226 -5.15 9.95 -13.41
CA GLU A 226 -4.41 10.50 -14.54
C GLU A 226 -3.20 9.64 -14.88
N TYR A 227 -3.06 9.26 -16.15
CA TYR A 227 -1.87 8.54 -16.60
C TYR A 227 -0.68 9.49 -16.61
N LEU A 228 0.34 9.19 -15.80
CA LEU A 228 1.58 9.94 -15.77
C LEU A 228 2.62 9.28 -16.68
N PRO A 229 2.99 9.91 -17.81
CA PRO A 229 4.14 9.47 -18.58
C PRO A 229 5.42 9.83 -17.83
N GLY A 230 6.43 8.97 -17.91
CA GLY A 230 7.74 9.29 -17.36
C GLY A 230 8.41 8.11 -16.69
N GLU A 231 9.24 8.43 -15.70
CA GLU A 231 10.07 7.47 -15.00
C GLU A 231 9.33 6.90 -13.79
N GLU A 232 9.38 5.59 -13.64
CA GLU A 232 8.89 4.90 -12.45
C GLU A 232 10.06 4.64 -11.50
N ILE A 233 10.02 5.26 -10.33
CA ILE A 233 11.07 5.19 -9.32
C ILE A 233 10.45 4.76 -7.99
N THR A 234 11.10 3.81 -7.33
CA THR A 234 10.78 3.38 -5.96
C THR A 234 11.93 3.80 -5.04
N VAL A 235 11.58 4.37 -3.89
CA VAL A 235 12.52 4.85 -2.88
C VAL A 235 12.29 4.05 -1.60
N GLY A 236 13.32 3.36 -1.11
CA GLY A 236 13.30 2.68 0.17
C GLY A 236 13.60 3.66 1.30
N ILE A 237 12.73 3.71 2.31
CA ILE A 237 12.87 4.59 3.48
C ILE A 237 12.84 3.74 4.74
N VAL A 238 13.71 4.05 5.71
CA VAL A 238 13.73 3.42 7.04
C VAL A 238 13.88 4.47 8.13
N GLY A 239 13.22 4.25 9.27
CA GLY A 239 13.27 5.12 10.45
C GLY A 239 11.88 5.62 10.83
N CYS A 240 11.79 6.17 12.04
CA CYS A 240 10.57 6.81 12.57
C CYS A 240 10.75 8.33 12.53
N SER A 241 11.18 8.95 13.65
CA SER A 241 11.36 10.41 13.76
C SER A 241 12.47 10.98 12.88
N HIS A 242 13.44 10.15 12.50
CA HIS A 242 14.54 10.51 11.60
C HIS A 242 14.62 9.49 10.46
N PRO A 243 13.72 9.58 9.46
CA PRO A 243 13.73 8.68 8.33
C PRO A 243 14.98 8.91 7.46
N SER A 244 15.47 7.84 6.85
CA SER A 244 16.61 7.86 5.95
C SER A 244 16.33 7.03 4.70
N VAL A 245 16.82 7.50 3.56
CA VAL A 245 16.74 6.77 2.30
C VAL A 245 17.79 5.65 2.29
N VAL A 246 17.35 4.41 2.12
CA VAL A 246 18.25 3.24 2.05
C VAL A 246 18.66 2.90 0.63
N GLY A 247 17.90 3.36 -0.37
CA GLY A 247 18.21 3.14 -1.77
C GLY A 247 17.07 3.56 -2.69
N MET A 248 17.41 3.74 -3.96
CA MET A 248 16.44 4.04 -5.02
C MET A 248 16.57 3.01 -6.14
N MET A 249 15.44 2.70 -6.76
CA MET A 249 15.36 1.77 -7.88
C MET A 249 14.48 2.36 -8.96
N ARG A 250 14.96 2.30 -10.21
CA ARG A 250 14.19 2.69 -11.39
C ARG A 250 13.65 1.46 -12.08
N ILE A 251 12.37 1.47 -12.41
CA ILE A 251 11.65 0.37 -13.06
C ILE A 251 11.40 0.75 -14.51
N ARG A 252 11.86 -0.09 -15.45
CA ARG A 252 11.73 0.17 -16.88
C ARG A 252 11.40 -1.10 -17.66
N PRO A 253 10.66 -1.01 -18.77
CA PRO A 253 10.53 -2.14 -19.67
C PRO A 253 11.89 -2.42 -20.36
N VAL A 254 12.17 -3.70 -20.61
CA VAL A 254 13.35 -4.14 -21.37
C VAL A 254 13.32 -3.58 -22.80
N GLU A 255 12.13 -3.58 -23.41
CA GLU A 255 11.88 -2.96 -24.71
C GLU A 255 11.20 -1.61 -24.50
N PRO A 256 11.79 -0.49 -25.00
CA PRO A 256 11.16 0.82 -24.90
C PRO A 256 9.80 0.84 -25.57
N ARG A 257 8.79 1.36 -24.87
CA ARG A 257 7.42 1.53 -25.37
C ARG A 257 6.98 2.97 -25.16
N GLY A 258 6.18 3.50 -26.09
CA GLY A 258 5.66 4.87 -25.98
C GLY A 258 4.68 5.04 -24.82
N GLU A 259 3.92 4.00 -24.51
CA GLU A 259 3.07 3.92 -23.32
C GLU A 259 3.46 2.67 -22.53
N PHE A 260 3.82 2.88 -21.26
CA PHE A 260 4.21 1.82 -20.33
C PHE A 260 3.39 1.96 -19.04
N LEU A 261 2.90 0.83 -18.55
CA LEU A 261 2.22 0.68 -17.27
C LEU A 261 2.78 -0.59 -16.64
N TYR A 262 3.22 -0.51 -15.39
CA TYR A 262 3.74 -1.68 -14.67
C TYR A 262 2.61 -2.60 -14.18
N SER A 263 1.98 -3.27 -15.16
CA SER A 263 0.79 -4.10 -14.99
C SER A 263 1.11 -5.46 -14.39
N LEU A 264 0.04 -6.22 -14.09
CA LEU A 264 0.15 -7.58 -13.58
C LEU A 264 0.90 -8.51 -14.53
N GLU A 265 0.66 -8.41 -15.84
CA GLU A 265 1.34 -9.21 -16.85
C GLU A 265 2.85 -8.93 -16.88
N GLU A 266 3.22 -7.65 -16.74
CA GLU A 266 4.62 -7.22 -16.64
C GLU A 266 5.27 -7.76 -15.36
N LYS A 267 4.57 -7.72 -14.22
CA LYS A 267 5.04 -8.31 -12.96
C LYS A 267 5.20 -9.82 -13.03
N ARG A 268 4.28 -10.55 -13.65
CA ARG A 268 4.38 -12.02 -13.76
C ARG A 268 5.52 -12.47 -14.67
N GLN A 269 5.98 -11.60 -15.58
CA GLN A 269 7.09 -11.87 -16.50
C GLN A 269 8.27 -10.93 -16.27
N TYR A 270 8.47 -10.47 -15.02
CA TYR A 270 9.43 -9.40 -14.71
C TYR A 270 10.87 -9.73 -15.11
N LEU A 271 11.28 -11.00 -15.05
CA LEU A 271 12.64 -11.43 -15.43
C LEU A 271 12.95 -11.16 -16.90
N GLU A 272 11.93 -11.25 -17.76
CA GLU A 272 12.06 -11.11 -19.21
C GLU A 272 11.71 -9.70 -19.67
N ARG A 273 10.75 -9.05 -19.01
CA ARG A 273 10.15 -7.80 -19.48
C ARG A 273 10.59 -6.55 -18.75
N ILE A 274 11.18 -6.66 -17.56
CA ILE A 274 11.47 -5.53 -16.70
C ILE A 274 12.96 -5.44 -16.36
N ARG A 275 13.47 -4.22 -16.34
CA ARG A 275 14.78 -3.86 -15.80
C ARG A 275 14.59 -3.09 -14.50
N TYR A 276 15.24 -3.58 -13.46
CA TYR A 276 15.42 -2.87 -12.21
C TYR A 276 16.82 -2.28 -12.19
N GLU A 277 16.90 -0.97 -12.36
CA GLU A 277 18.16 -0.26 -12.40
C GLU A 277 18.43 0.41 -11.05
N GLY A 278 19.68 0.34 -10.60
CA GLY A 278 20.10 0.98 -9.35
C GLY A 278 20.09 2.50 -9.43
N GLN A 279 20.20 3.15 -8.27
CA GLN A 279 20.13 4.61 -8.12
C GLN A 279 21.04 5.41 -9.07
N ASP A 280 22.17 4.86 -9.50
CA ASP A 280 23.12 5.57 -10.37
C ASP A 280 22.56 5.84 -11.78
N THR A 281 21.50 5.15 -12.20
CA THR A 281 20.81 5.46 -13.47
C THR A 281 19.79 6.59 -13.35
N ILE A 282 19.47 7.02 -12.12
CA ILE A 282 18.55 8.11 -11.83
C ILE A 282 19.31 9.45 -11.94
N PRO A 283 18.80 10.45 -12.71
CA PRO A 283 19.44 11.76 -12.82
C PRO A 283 19.76 12.37 -11.46
N SER A 284 20.97 12.95 -11.28
CA SER A 284 21.41 13.49 -9.99
C SER A 284 20.45 14.53 -9.41
N GLY A 285 19.98 15.47 -10.23
CA GLY A 285 19.03 16.48 -9.78
C GLY A 285 17.70 15.90 -9.27
N LEU A 286 17.30 14.72 -9.73
CA LEU A 286 16.12 14.01 -9.21
C LEU A 286 16.45 13.26 -7.92
N ARG A 287 17.65 12.66 -7.83
CA ARG A 287 18.13 12.05 -6.57
C ARG A 287 18.22 13.07 -5.45
N ASP A 288 18.74 14.27 -5.74
CA ASP A 288 18.90 15.37 -4.79
C ASP A 288 17.56 15.96 -4.33
N GLN A 289 16.49 15.80 -5.11
CA GLN A 289 15.13 16.19 -4.69
C GLN A 289 14.47 15.16 -3.76
N ILE A 290 14.93 13.91 -3.81
CA ILE A 290 14.39 12.78 -3.03
C ILE A 290 15.16 12.59 -1.72
N ALA A 291 16.48 12.83 -1.73
CA ALA A 291 17.38 12.66 -0.59
C ALA A 291 17.24 13.78 0.45
#